data_AF-A0A8U0IGW0-F1
#
_entry.id   AF-A0A8U0IGW0-F1
#
_cell.length_a   1.000
_cell.length_b   1.000
_cell.length_c   1.000
_cell.angle_alpha   90.00
_cell.angle_beta   90.00
_cell.angle_gamma   90.00
#
_symmetry.space_group_name_H-M   'P 1'
#
loop_
_entity.id
_entity.type
_entity.pdbx_description
1 polymer ?
#
loop_
_entity_poly.entity_id
_entity_poly.type
_entity_poly.pdbx_seq_one_letter_code
_entity_poly.pdbx_strand_id
1 'polypeptide(L)'
;MSISTGIVAAEAMQVGNENRKVESATNAKYAVSFDEGASTLEVVMRNPTDREIQHGRYVVTVDKKRVYAENLNLSEGERRTKHINITDGINVNRDNHTVVFSTYGAHTQFNFTRKIDSANSGPIPTPYIADVEVTEGTIDGEPSTVANVTLVNPSDQIYSTKLMVHTVGTDGSRYPASVRPGDTRTITVELLDDRGAKIAGEARLYTDNLTDPSSGIDQVEFAGQVGTETRVWNASYEPVRPTWMQNNYEYHNDSYAPGPATKLSGGHELAGVPVVYLLVGVLFGLFAFRKLR
;
A
#
# COMPACT_ATOMS: atom_id res chain seq x y z
N MET A 1 13.30 -53.92 -5.12
CA MET A 1 12.99 -52.80 -4.19
C MET A 1 12.55 -51.63 -5.06
N SER A 2 11.26 -51.32 -5.08
CA SER A 2 10.70 -50.22 -5.86
C SER A 2 10.41 -49.07 -4.89
N ILE A 3 11.05 -47.92 -5.10
CA ILE A 3 10.86 -46.73 -4.27
C ILE A 3 9.67 -45.97 -4.85
N SER A 4 8.55 -46.01 -4.14
CA SER A 4 7.34 -45.24 -4.45
C SER A 4 7.52 -43.82 -3.93
N THR A 5 7.83 -42.88 -4.83
CA THR A 5 7.74 -41.43 -4.57
C THR A 5 6.27 -41.03 -4.47
N GLY A 6 5.79 -40.88 -3.24
CA GLY A 6 4.51 -40.25 -2.94
C GLY A 6 4.62 -38.75 -3.19
N ILE A 7 4.01 -38.29 -4.29
CA ILE A 7 3.72 -36.87 -4.50
C ILE A 7 2.57 -36.55 -3.55
N VAL A 8 2.86 -35.76 -2.50
CA VAL A 8 1.85 -35.16 -1.65
C VAL A 8 1.18 -34.07 -2.48
N ALA A 9 0.01 -34.37 -3.01
CA ALA A 9 -0.85 -33.39 -3.65
C ALA A 9 -1.25 -32.35 -2.60
N ALA A 10 -0.98 -31.08 -2.89
CA ALA A 10 -1.54 -29.96 -2.13
C ALA A 10 -3.07 -30.06 -2.19
N GLU A 11 -3.71 -30.11 -1.02
CA GLU A 11 -5.16 -29.99 -0.92
C GLU A 11 -5.60 -28.66 -1.53
N ALA A 12 -6.34 -28.73 -2.63
CA ALA A 12 -7.07 -27.59 -3.14
C ALA A 12 -8.11 -27.18 -2.07
N MET A 13 -8.01 -25.96 -1.54
CA MET A 13 -9.09 -25.34 -0.76
C MET A 13 -10.38 -25.43 -1.57
N GLN A 14 -11.41 -26.04 -1.00
CA GLN A 14 -12.74 -26.09 -1.59
C GLN A 14 -13.28 -24.66 -1.71
N VAL A 15 -13.34 -24.13 -2.92
CA VAL A 15 -14.17 -22.96 -3.26
C VAL A 15 -15.62 -23.41 -3.13
N GLY A 16 -16.20 -23.21 -1.95
CA GLY A 16 -17.55 -23.66 -1.62
C GLY A 16 -18.56 -22.53 -1.79
N ASN A 17 -19.56 -22.72 -2.64
CA ASN A 17 -20.77 -21.91 -2.59
C ASN A 17 -21.56 -22.30 -1.33
N GLU A 18 -21.39 -21.55 -0.25
CA GLU A 18 -22.20 -21.69 0.96
C GLU A 18 -23.53 -20.98 0.78
N ASN A 19 -24.65 -21.66 1.07
CA ASN A 19 -25.99 -21.09 1.04
C ASN A 19 -26.64 -21.15 2.42
N ARG A 20 -27.21 -20.03 2.87
CA ARG A 20 -27.84 -19.89 4.19
C ARG A 20 -29.22 -19.26 4.07
N LYS A 21 -30.17 -19.77 4.85
CA LYS A 21 -31.52 -19.24 4.92
C LYS A 21 -31.67 -18.35 6.14
N VAL A 22 -32.23 -17.17 5.94
CA VAL A 22 -32.49 -16.18 7.00
C VAL A 22 -33.94 -15.73 6.88
N GLU A 23 -34.64 -15.59 8.00
CA GLU A 23 -35.99 -15.05 8.06
C GLU A 23 -35.97 -13.80 8.95
N SER A 24 -36.44 -12.67 8.42
CA SER A 24 -36.54 -11.44 9.22
C SER A 24 -37.75 -11.51 10.15
N ALA A 25 -37.73 -10.68 11.19
CA ALA A 25 -38.91 -10.45 12.03
C ALA A 25 -40.08 -9.77 11.27
N THR A 26 -39.86 -9.27 10.04
CA THR A 26 -40.92 -8.81 9.13
C THR A 26 -41.48 -9.93 8.24
N ASN A 27 -41.08 -11.19 8.45
CA ASN A 27 -41.44 -12.39 7.68
C ASN A 27 -40.87 -12.42 6.25
N ALA A 28 -39.93 -11.54 5.90
CA ALA A 28 -39.20 -11.65 4.64
C ALA A 28 -38.22 -12.83 4.75
N LYS A 29 -38.18 -13.67 3.70
CA LYS A 29 -37.29 -14.83 3.63
C LYS A 29 -36.14 -14.53 2.68
N TYR A 30 -34.94 -14.85 3.12
CA TYR A 30 -33.70 -14.64 2.40
C TYR A 30 -33.00 -15.98 2.20
N ALA A 31 -32.56 -16.26 0.97
CA ALA A 31 -31.51 -17.22 0.70
C ALA A 31 -30.27 -16.44 0.30
N VAL A 32 -29.20 -16.60 1.07
CA VAL A 32 -27.95 -15.85 0.93
C VAL A 32 -26.87 -16.83 0.55
N SER A 33 -26.24 -16.61 -0.61
CA SER A 33 -25.15 -17.44 -1.11
C SER A 33 -23.90 -16.61 -1.29
N PHE A 34 -22.75 -17.12 -0.83
CA PHE A 34 -21.46 -16.44 -1.00
C PHE A 34 -20.58 -17.21 -1.97
N ASP A 35 -20.12 -16.52 -3.00
CA ASP A 35 -19.09 -16.98 -3.93
C ASP A 35 -17.78 -16.24 -3.61
N GLU A 36 -16.85 -16.97 -2.98
CA GLU A 36 -15.53 -16.45 -2.63
C GLU A 36 -14.70 -16.11 -3.87
N GLY A 37 -14.76 -16.94 -4.92
CA GLY A 37 -13.96 -16.77 -6.14
C GLY A 37 -14.38 -15.51 -6.91
N ALA A 38 -15.67 -15.20 -6.91
CA ALA A 38 -16.22 -14.01 -7.54
C ALA A 38 -16.31 -12.79 -6.60
N SER A 39 -15.89 -12.90 -5.33
CA SER A 39 -16.10 -11.87 -4.30
C SER A 39 -17.54 -11.32 -4.31
N THR A 40 -18.53 -12.19 -4.46
CA THR A 40 -19.93 -11.79 -4.69
C THR A 40 -20.87 -12.50 -3.72
N LEU A 41 -21.78 -11.72 -3.11
CA LEU A 41 -22.89 -12.22 -2.33
C LEU A 41 -24.18 -12.16 -3.17
N GLU A 42 -24.81 -13.30 -3.38
CA GLU A 42 -26.16 -13.38 -3.94
C GLU A 42 -27.17 -13.39 -2.79
N VAL A 43 -28.16 -12.49 -2.86
CA VAL A 43 -29.27 -12.40 -1.92
C VAL A 43 -30.58 -12.57 -2.68
N VAL A 44 -31.24 -13.71 -2.49
CA VAL A 44 -32.59 -13.96 -2.98
C VAL A 44 -33.58 -13.64 -1.87
N MET A 45 -34.41 -12.63 -2.11
CA MET A 45 -35.44 -12.13 -1.19
C MET A 45 -36.81 -12.61 -1.64
N ARG A 46 -37.66 -13.01 -0.69
CA ARG A 46 -39.03 -13.42 -0.97
C ARG A 46 -39.98 -12.90 0.11
N ASN A 47 -41.14 -12.40 -0.30
CA ASN A 47 -42.28 -12.20 0.57
C ASN A 47 -43.21 -13.44 0.47
N PRO A 48 -43.27 -14.31 1.49
CA PRO A 48 -44.13 -15.48 1.49
C PRO A 48 -45.56 -15.18 1.95
N THR A 49 -45.87 -13.94 2.34
CA THR A 49 -47.15 -13.54 2.93
C THR A 49 -48.11 -13.00 1.88
N ASP A 50 -49.40 -12.90 2.25
CA ASP A 50 -50.51 -12.32 1.51
C ASP A 50 -50.64 -10.79 1.68
N ARG A 51 -49.59 -10.15 2.22
CA ARG A 51 -49.54 -8.72 2.51
C ARG A 51 -48.20 -8.14 2.11
N GLU A 52 -48.19 -6.85 1.82
CA GLU A 52 -46.94 -6.15 1.51
C GLU A 52 -46.02 -6.11 2.76
N ILE A 53 -44.74 -6.39 2.55
CA ILE A 53 -43.71 -6.12 3.55
C ILE A 53 -43.17 -4.72 3.26
N GLN A 54 -43.46 -3.77 4.14
CA GLN A 54 -42.93 -2.41 4.06
C GLN A 54 -41.87 -2.18 5.14
N HIS A 55 -40.93 -1.28 4.86
CA HIS A 55 -39.88 -0.87 5.80
C HIS A 55 -38.97 -2.01 6.28
N GLY A 56 -38.83 -3.06 5.48
CA GLY A 56 -37.76 -4.02 5.67
C GLY A 56 -36.40 -3.33 5.48
N ARG A 57 -35.35 -3.93 6.02
CA ARG A 57 -33.97 -3.52 5.74
C ARG A 57 -33.06 -4.73 5.82
N TYR A 58 -32.06 -4.75 4.96
CA TYR A 58 -30.91 -5.61 5.16
C TYR A 58 -29.61 -4.84 4.92
N VAL A 59 -28.54 -5.33 5.53
CA VAL A 59 -27.20 -4.74 5.51
C VAL A 59 -26.20 -5.86 5.31
N VAL A 60 -25.26 -5.64 4.39
CA VAL A 60 -24.09 -6.50 4.21
C VAL A 60 -22.87 -5.77 4.75
N THR A 61 -22.13 -6.43 5.62
CA THR A 61 -20.82 -5.97 6.07
C THR A 61 -19.75 -7.00 5.74
N VAL A 62 -18.54 -6.52 5.51
CA VAL A 62 -17.34 -7.32 5.26
C VAL A 62 -16.27 -6.75 6.18
N ASP A 63 -15.63 -7.57 7.00
CA ASP A 63 -14.61 -7.14 7.96
C ASP A 63 -15.03 -5.94 8.83
N LYS A 64 -16.32 -5.94 9.24
CA LYS A 64 -16.99 -4.88 10.03
C LYS A 64 -17.23 -3.57 9.26
N LYS A 65 -17.02 -3.53 7.95
CA LYS A 65 -17.33 -2.41 7.06
C LYS A 65 -18.61 -2.67 6.30
N ARG A 66 -19.52 -1.69 6.29
CA ARG A 66 -20.76 -1.79 5.51
C ARG A 66 -20.43 -1.58 4.04
N VAL A 67 -20.62 -2.62 3.23
CA VAL A 67 -20.48 -2.56 1.77
C VAL A 67 -21.82 -2.33 1.07
N TYR A 68 -22.93 -2.73 1.72
CA TYR A 68 -24.25 -2.57 1.14
C TYR A 68 -25.32 -2.40 2.21
N ALA A 69 -26.34 -1.60 1.90
CA ALA A 69 -27.58 -1.54 2.67
C ALA A 69 -28.73 -1.16 1.76
N GLU A 70 -29.88 -1.80 1.96
CA GLU A 70 -31.09 -1.53 1.20
C GLU A 70 -32.31 -1.52 2.13
N ASN A 71 -33.17 -0.51 1.94
CA ASN A 71 -34.52 -0.53 2.48
C ASN A 71 -35.38 -1.36 1.53
N LEU A 72 -36.08 -2.33 2.10
CA LEU A 72 -36.78 -3.37 1.38
C LEU A 72 -38.29 -3.18 1.52
N ASN A 73 -38.94 -2.94 0.39
CA ASN A 73 -40.38 -3.09 0.25
C ASN A 73 -40.64 -4.24 -0.72
N LEU A 74 -41.42 -5.25 -0.32
CA LEU A 74 -41.78 -6.39 -1.17
C LEU A 74 -43.29 -6.54 -1.25
N SER A 75 -43.82 -6.52 -2.47
CA SER A 75 -45.22 -6.85 -2.73
C SER A 75 -45.54 -8.29 -2.33
N GLU A 76 -46.83 -8.60 -2.21
CA GLU A 76 -47.32 -9.96 -1.97
C GLU A 76 -46.70 -10.95 -2.97
N GLY A 77 -46.16 -12.07 -2.46
CA GLY A 77 -45.55 -13.11 -3.29
C GLY A 77 -44.27 -12.72 -4.02
N GLU A 78 -43.80 -11.47 -3.91
CA GLU A 78 -42.68 -10.96 -4.69
C GLU A 78 -41.38 -11.70 -4.37
N ARG A 79 -40.58 -11.94 -5.41
CA ARG A 79 -39.22 -12.46 -5.31
C ARG A 79 -38.25 -11.53 -6.05
N ARG A 80 -37.17 -11.14 -5.37
CA ARG A 80 -36.08 -10.36 -5.94
C ARG A 80 -34.75 -11.06 -5.74
N THR A 81 -33.81 -10.85 -6.64
CA THR A 81 -32.42 -11.31 -6.49
C THR A 81 -31.50 -10.12 -6.60
N LYS A 82 -30.50 -10.05 -5.71
CA LYS A 82 -29.45 -9.03 -5.73
C LYS A 82 -28.08 -9.70 -5.72
N HIS A 83 -27.17 -9.19 -6.54
CA HIS A 83 -25.76 -9.53 -6.50
C HIS A 83 -25.00 -8.34 -5.92
N ILE A 84 -24.15 -8.59 -4.95
CA ILE A 84 -23.43 -7.56 -4.20
C ILE A 84 -21.95 -7.90 -4.26
N ASN A 85 -21.16 -7.01 -4.86
CA ASN A 85 -19.71 -7.12 -4.81
C ASN A 85 -19.23 -6.75 -3.39
N ILE A 86 -18.42 -7.62 -2.79
CA ILE A 86 -17.91 -7.43 -1.42
C ILE A 86 -16.47 -6.89 -1.37
N THR A 87 -15.83 -6.70 -2.53
CA THR A 87 -14.41 -6.35 -2.69
C THR A 87 -14.00 -5.14 -1.86
N ASP A 88 -14.80 -4.06 -1.87
CA ASP A 88 -14.47 -2.80 -1.18
C ASP A 88 -14.38 -2.93 0.34
N GLY A 89 -14.96 -3.98 0.91
CA GLY A 89 -14.92 -4.22 2.35
C GLY A 89 -13.86 -5.22 2.80
N ILE A 90 -13.09 -5.82 1.89
CA ILE A 90 -12.03 -6.78 2.22
C ILE A 90 -10.81 -6.02 2.77
N ASN A 91 -10.34 -6.40 3.96
CA ASN A 91 -9.15 -5.80 4.56
C ASN A 91 -7.88 -6.55 4.17
N VAL A 92 -7.04 -5.98 3.29
CA VAL A 92 -5.83 -6.65 2.78
C VAL A 92 -4.78 -7.00 3.83
N ASN A 93 -4.83 -6.39 5.03
CA ASN A 93 -3.87 -6.65 6.11
C ASN A 93 -4.23 -7.88 6.95
N ARG A 94 -5.21 -8.69 6.51
CA ARG A 94 -5.70 -9.86 7.23
C ARG A 94 -5.96 -10.96 6.24
N ASP A 95 -5.67 -12.19 6.65
CA ASP A 95 -6.00 -13.37 5.84
C ASP A 95 -7.42 -13.88 6.10
N ASN A 96 -7.95 -13.64 7.30
CA ASN A 96 -9.27 -14.14 7.70
C ASN A 96 -10.31 -13.04 7.58
N HIS A 97 -11.34 -13.33 6.79
CA HIS A 97 -12.39 -12.38 6.47
C HIS A 97 -13.75 -12.89 6.92
N THR A 98 -14.66 -11.96 7.18
CA THR A 98 -16.04 -12.28 7.54
C THR A 98 -17.01 -11.41 6.78
N VAL A 99 -17.90 -12.05 6.00
CA VAL A 99 -19.08 -11.41 5.42
C VAL A 99 -20.25 -11.63 6.37
N VAL A 100 -20.94 -10.57 6.76
CA VAL A 100 -22.16 -10.63 7.58
C VAL A 100 -23.32 -10.09 6.78
N PHE A 101 -24.34 -10.92 6.60
CA PHE A 101 -25.65 -10.49 6.13
C PHE A 101 -26.56 -10.32 7.35
N SER A 102 -27.19 -9.16 7.48
CA SER A 102 -28.08 -8.85 8.61
C SER A 102 -29.38 -8.23 8.12
N THR A 103 -30.47 -8.58 8.77
CA THR A 103 -31.82 -8.01 8.57
C THR A 103 -32.42 -7.65 9.93
N TYR A 104 -33.66 -7.19 9.94
CA TYR A 104 -34.37 -6.92 11.18
C TYR A 104 -34.62 -8.22 11.95
N GLY A 105 -33.97 -8.36 13.11
CA GLY A 105 -34.14 -9.51 14.02
C GLY A 105 -33.35 -10.77 13.69
N ALA A 106 -32.59 -10.81 12.58
CA ALA A 106 -31.82 -12.00 12.18
C ALA A 106 -30.55 -11.64 11.40
N HIS A 107 -29.56 -12.53 11.43
CA HIS A 107 -28.32 -12.39 10.67
C HIS A 107 -27.70 -13.76 10.36
N THR A 108 -26.77 -13.77 9.42
CA THR A 108 -25.88 -14.89 9.14
C THR A 108 -24.50 -14.36 8.73
N GLN A 109 -23.48 -15.20 8.81
CA GLN A 109 -22.13 -14.85 8.40
C GLN A 109 -21.46 -15.95 7.57
N PHE A 110 -20.50 -15.57 6.75
CA PHE A 110 -19.61 -16.44 5.99
C PHE A 110 -18.18 -16.08 6.37
N ASN A 111 -17.37 -17.09 6.69
CA ASN A 111 -15.97 -16.90 7.01
C ASN A 111 -15.15 -17.52 5.88
N PHE A 112 -14.14 -16.81 5.40
CA PHE A 112 -13.22 -17.34 4.40
C PHE A 112 -11.80 -16.85 4.70
N THR A 113 -10.82 -17.59 4.20
CA THR A 113 -9.41 -17.27 4.37
C THR A 113 -8.80 -17.02 3.01
N ARG A 114 -8.32 -15.80 2.78
CA ARG A 114 -7.67 -15.40 1.54
C ARG A 114 -6.40 -14.67 1.89
N LYS A 115 -5.25 -15.23 1.50
CA LYS A 115 -3.98 -14.51 1.58
C LYS A 115 -3.94 -13.46 0.48
N ILE A 116 -3.73 -12.21 0.86
CA ILE A 116 -3.74 -11.08 -0.07
C ILE A 116 -2.36 -10.42 -0.02
N ASP A 117 -1.75 -10.26 -1.20
CA ASP A 117 -0.59 -9.41 -1.31
C ASP A 117 -1.06 -7.95 -1.28
N SER A 118 -0.78 -7.25 -0.19
CA SER A 118 -1.22 -5.87 -0.01
C SER A 118 -0.56 -4.89 -0.99
N ALA A 119 0.63 -5.24 -1.51
CA ALA A 119 1.31 -4.50 -2.56
C ALA A 119 0.80 -4.82 -3.97
N ASN A 120 0.03 -5.90 -4.11
CA ASN A 120 -0.60 -6.31 -5.36
C ASN A 120 -1.99 -6.91 -5.09
N SER A 121 -2.88 -6.06 -4.55
CA SER A 121 -4.20 -6.47 -4.04
C SER A 121 -5.23 -6.75 -5.14
N GLY A 122 -4.83 -6.64 -6.41
CA GLY A 122 -5.70 -6.78 -7.57
C GLY A 122 -6.85 -5.76 -7.54
N PRO A 123 -8.12 -6.19 -7.50
CA PRO A 123 -9.26 -5.27 -7.52
C PRO A 123 -9.58 -4.64 -6.15
N ILE A 124 -8.92 -5.06 -5.06
CA ILE A 124 -9.21 -4.53 -3.73
C ILE A 124 -8.51 -3.17 -3.56
N PRO A 125 -9.24 -2.08 -3.28
CA PRO A 125 -8.65 -0.76 -3.16
C PRO A 125 -7.73 -0.68 -1.93
N THR A 126 -6.49 -0.27 -2.19
CA THR A 126 -5.46 0.00 -1.16
C THR A 126 -4.91 1.41 -1.34
N PRO A 127 -4.38 2.03 -0.28
CA PRO A 127 -3.70 3.31 -0.41
C PRO A 127 -2.47 3.17 -1.30
N TYR A 128 -2.10 4.23 -2.01
CA TYR A 128 -0.93 4.23 -2.87
C TYR A 128 -0.25 5.60 -2.90
N ILE A 129 0.98 5.63 -3.39
CA ILE A 129 1.76 6.83 -3.62
C ILE A 129 1.42 7.32 -5.02
N ALA A 130 0.67 8.42 -5.10
CA ALA A 130 0.22 8.97 -6.37
C ALA A 130 1.29 9.83 -7.05
N ASP A 131 2.14 10.49 -6.27
CA ASP A 131 3.18 11.38 -6.78
C ASP A 131 4.29 11.62 -5.75
N VAL A 132 5.47 11.99 -6.24
CA VAL A 132 6.61 12.47 -5.45
C VAL A 132 7.22 13.67 -6.16
N GLU A 133 7.26 14.81 -5.48
CA GLU A 133 7.87 16.03 -6.01
C GLU A 133 9.06 16.46 -5.16
N VAL A 134 10.23 16.62 -5.78
CA VAL A 134 11.43 17.21 -5.14
C VAL A 134 11.37 18.73 -5.26
N THR A 135 11.32 19.43 -4.12
CA THR A 135 11.14 20.89 -4.07
C THR A 135 11.97 21.54 -2.95
N GLU A 136 11.91 22.88 -2.88
CA GLU A 136 12.50 23.63 -1.76
C GLU A 136 11.59 23.56 -0.54
N GLY A 137 12.19 23.41 0.63
CA GLY A 137 11.51 23.48 1.92
C GLY A 137 12.45 23.96 3.01
N THR A 138 12.10 23.64 4.26
CA THR A 138 12.94 23.95 5.41
C THR A 138 13.09 22.74 6.33
N ILE A 139 14.27 22.60 6.93
CA ILE A 139 14.56 21.65 8.02
C ILE A 139 15.04 22.50 9.19
N ASP A 140 14.37 22.41 10.34
CA ASP A 140 14.66 23.24 11.53
C ASP A 140 14.72 24.76 11.24
N GLY A 141 13.94 25.22 10.24
CA GLY A 141 13.89 26.63 9.82
C GLY A 141 14.96 27.04 8.80
N GLU A 142 15.94 26.18 8.53
CA GLU A 142 16.97 26.41 7.52
C GLU A 142 16.51 25.90 6.15
N PRO A 143 16.78 26.63 5.05
CA PRO A 143 16.43 26.17 3.71
C PRO A 143 17.06 24.81 3.39
N SER A 144 16.27 23.88 2.86
CA SER A 144 16.71 22.55 2.45
C SER A 144 15.96 22.03 1.21
N THR A 145 16.34 20.87 0.72
CA THR A 145 15.56 20.10 -0.25
C THR A 145 14.59 19.18 0.50
N VAL A 146 13.36 19.07 0.00
CA VAL A 146 12.33 18.19 0.56
C VAL A 146 11.65 17.38 -0.55
N ALA A 147 11.04 16.25 -0.18
CA ALA A 147 10.14 15.49 -1.05
C ALA A 147 8.69 15.65 -0.58
N ASN A 148 7.82 16.17 -1.43
CA ASN A 148 6.38 16.15 -1.22
C ASN A 148 5.82 14.84 -1.77
N VAL A 149 5.46 13.91 -0.88
CA VAL A 149 4.90 12.62 -1.24
C VAL A 149 3.38 12.68 -1.12
N THR A 150 2.68 12.53 -2.24
CA THR A 150 1.21 12.56 -2.29
C THR A 150 0.65 11.15 -2.21
N LEU A 151 -0.20 10.92 -1.22
CA LEU A 151 -0.83 9.64 -0.94
C LEU A 151 -2.33 9.72 -1.22
N VAL A 152 -2.89 8.67 -1.81
CA VAL A 152 -4.33 8.55 -2.09
C VAL A 152 -4.85 7.29 -1.43
N ASN A 153 -6.02 7.35 -0.79
CA ASN A 153 -6.72 6.16 -0.31
C ASN A 153 -8.08 6.02 -1.00
N PRO A 154 -8.17 5.22 -2.07
CA PRO A 154 -9.42 5.01 -2.80
C PRO A 154 -10.41 4.09 -2.08
N SER A 155 -10.02 3.47 -0.97
CA SER A 155 -10.86 2.51 -0.25
C SER A 155 -11.85 3.19 0.71
N ASP A 156 -12.89 2.46 1.10
CA ASP A 156 -13.83 2.84 2.16
C ASP A 156 -13.29 2.57 3.59
N GLN A 157 -12.01 2.17 3.71
CA GLN A 157 -11.37 1.85 4.98
C GLN A 157 -10.11 2.67 5.24
N ILE A 158 -9.85 2.92 6.51
CA ILE A 158 -8.61 3.56 6.92
C ILE A 158 -7.57 2.48 7.19
N TYR A 159 -6.41 2.62 6.57
CA TYR A 159 -5.25 1.79 6.84
C TYR A 159 -4.26 2.57 7.70
N SER A 160 -3.77 1.92 8.75
CA SER A 160 -2.72 2.51 9.59
C SER A 160 -1.38 2.34 8.89
N THR A 161 -1.10 3.23 7.93
CA THR A 161 0.13 3.21 7.13
C THR A 161 1.20 4.14 7.68
N LYS A 162 2.44 3.81 7.35
CA LYS A 162 3.67 4.55 7.57
C LYS A 162 4.37 4.74 6.22
N LEU A 163 4.99 5.90 6.03
CA LEU A 163 5.78 6.24 4.87
C LEU A 163 7.25 6.22 5.28
N MET A 164 8.10 5.59 4.49
CA MET A 164 9.55 5.74 4.55
C MET A 164 10.05 6.30 3.23
N VAL A 165 10.90 7.32 3.28
CA VAL A 165 11.60 7.85 2.10
C VAL A 165 13.09 7.67 2.32
N HIS A 166 13.77 7.09 1.34
CA HIS A 166 15.20 6.84 1.36
C HIS A 166 15.80 7.45 0.09
N THR A 167 16.92 8.16 0.22
CA THR A 167 17.70 8.69 -0.90
C THR A 167 19.18 8.38 -0.70
N VAL A 168 20.04 8.78 -1.65
CA VAL A 168 21.50 8.64 -1.46
C VAL A 168 22.00 9.46 -0.26
N GLY A 169 21.46 10.65 -0.01
CA GLY A 169 21.83 11.50 1.12
C GLY A 169 21.03 11.25 2.41
N THR A 170 19.84 10.65 2.32
CA THR A 170 18.88 10.51 3.43
C THR A 170 18.68 9.06 3.81
N ASP A 171 19.23 8.65 4.95
CA ASP A 171 19.11 7.29 5.51
C ASP A 171 17.73 7.05 6.15
N GLY A 172 16.67 7.11 5.33
CA GLY A 172 15.35 6.62 5.67
C GLY A 172 14.53 7.48 6.64
N SER A 173 13.97 8.60 6.15
CA SER A 173 13.01 9.43 6.89
C SER A 173 11.64 8.75 7.01
N ARG A 174 10.99 8.83 8.18
CA ARG A 174 9.75 8.08 8.49
C ARG A 174 8.63 8.96 9.00
N TYR A 175 7.43 8.76 8.47
CA TYR A 175 6.24 9.54 8.82
C TYR A 175 4.99 8.67 8.98
N PRO A 176 4.09 9.00 9.94
CA PRO A 176 2.73 8.46 9.96
C PRO A 176 1.97 8.89 8.70
N ALA A 177 1.48 7.92 7.94
CA ALA A 177 1.03 8.11 6.56
C ALA A 177 -0.41 7.69 6.30
N SER A 178 -1.20 7.51 7.37
CA SER A 178 -2.61 7.15 7.24
C SER A 178 -3.39 8.24 6.51
N VAL A 179 -4.20 7.84 5.54
CA VAL A 179 -5.09 8.69 4.75
C VAL A 179 -6.53 8.22 4.95
N ARG A 180 -7.46 9.16 5.13
CA ARG A 180 -8.88 8.84 5.32
C ARG A 180 -9.47 8.19 4.05
N PRO A 181 -10.54 7.40 4.18
CA PRO A 181 -11.26 6.86 3.03
C PRO A 181 -11.66 7.92 2.02
N GLY A 182 -11.35 7.71 0.74
CA GLY A 182 -11.67 8.62 -0.37
C GLY A 182 -10.84 9.91 -0.41
N ASP A 183 -9.89 10.10 0.50
CA ASP A 183 -9.11 11.34 0.62
C ASP A 183 -7.72 11.22 -0.01
N THR A 184 -7.08 12.39 -0.18
CA THR A 184 -5.68 12.56 -0.57
C THR A 184 -4.93 13.31 0.53
N ARG A 185 -3.65 13.00 0.73
CA ARG A 185 -2.77 13.69 1.69
C ARG A 185 -1.36 13.79 1.14
N THR A 186 -0.79 14.99 1.17
CA THR A 186 0.63 15.21 0.87
C THR A 186 1.43 15.30 2.17
N ILE A 187 2.57 14.62 2.21
CA ILE A 187 3.52 14.64 3.33
C ILE A 187 4.83 15.24 2.81
N THR A 188 5.26 16.33 3.43
CA THR A 188 6.59 16.90 3.20
C THR A 188 7.61 16.11 4.00
N VAL A 189 8.58 15.53 3.30
CA VAL A 189 9.64 14.69 3.84
C VAL A 189 10.96 15.43 3.70
N GLU A 190 11.64 15.57 4.83
CA GLU A 190 12.95 16.20 4.90
C GLU A 190 14.00 15.30 4.26
N LEU A 191 14.80 15.89 3.36
CA LEU A 191 15.91 15.23 2.70
C LEU A 191 17.23 15.87 3.15
N LEU A 192 18.21 15.03 3.44
CA LEU A 192 19.57 15.40 3.83
C LEU A 192 20.51 15.49 2.61
N ASP A 193 19.98 15.37 1.39
CA ASP A 193 20.71 15.60 0.15
C ASP A 193 21.04 17.09 -0.05
N ASP A 194 22.16 17.36 -0.72
CA ASP A 194 22.63 18.73 -0.97
C ASP A 194 21.59 19.58 -1.72
N ARG A 195 21.51 20.85 -1.35
CA ARG A 195 20.61 21.81 -2.00
C ARG A 195 20.93 21.96 -3.48
N GLY A 196 19.88 21.85 -4.30
CA GLY A 196 20.01 21.96 -5.75
C GLY A 196 20.69 20.76 -6.41
N ALA A 197 21.06 19.73 -5.65
CA ALA A 197 21.52 18.48 -6.24
C ALA A 197 20.35 17.73 -6.92
N LYS A 198 20.69 16.89 -7.87
CA LYS A 198 19.76 15.91 -8.39
C LYS A 198 19.61 14.80 -7.35
N ILE A 199 18.39 14.52 -6.94
CA ILE A 199 18.07 13.50 -5.94
C ILE A 199 17.53 12.27 -6.65
N ALA A 200 17.95 11.11 -6.19
CA ALA A 200 17.35 9.83 -6.53
C ALA A 200 17.05 9.07 -5.24
N GLY A 201 15.88 8.43 -5.20
CA GLY A 201 15.40 7.77 -4.00
C GLY A 201 14.21 6.87 -4.25
N GLU A 202 13.67 6.38 -3.15
CA GLU A 202 12.50 5.53 -3.10
C GLU A 202 11.57 5.99 -1.96
N ALA A 203 10.28 5.80 -2.17
CA ALA A 203 9.24 6.00 -1.17
C ALA A 203 8.48 4.69 -0.98
N ARG A 204 8.36 4.23 0.27
CA ARG A 204 7.71 2.98 0.65
C ARG A 204 6.53 3.27 1.58
N LEU A 205 5.35 2.82 1.18
CA LEU A 205 4.15 2.81 2.00
C LEU A 205 3.97 1.41 2.57
N TYR A 206 3.81 1.30 3.88
CA TYR A 206 3.66 0.03 4.59
C TYR A 206 2.78 0.19 5.82
N THR A 207 2.29 -0.91 6.40
CA THR A 207 1.37 -0.86 7.55
C THR A 207 2.10 -0.97 8.88
N ASP A 208 2.64 -2.15 9.18
CA ASP A 208 3.26 -2.42 10.48
C ASP A 208 4.77 -2.56 10.38
N ASN A 209 5.24 -3.61 9.69
CA ASN A 209 6.62 -4.05 9.71
C ASN A 209 7.28 -3.96 8.34
N LEU A 210 8.21 -3.01 8.19
CA LEU A 210 9.00 -2.80 6.96
C LEU A 210 9.84 -4.02 6.54
N THR A 211 10.14 -4.94 7.47
CA THR A 211 10.91 -6.17 7.18
C THR A 211 10.04 -7.32 6.68
N ASP A 212 8.70 -7.17 6.72
CA ASP A 212 7.75 -8.20 6.32
C ASP A 212 7.14 -7.83 4.96
N PRO A 213 7.29 -8.67 3.92
CA PRO A 213 6.71 -8.39 2.62
C PRO A 213 5.18 -8.25 2.67
N SER A 214 4.50 -8.94 3.60
CA SER A 214 3.04 -8.85 3.76
C SER A 214 2.55 -7.50 4.31
N SER A 215 3.45 -6.69 4.88
CA SER A 215 3.15 -5.35 5.37
C SER A 215 3.31 -4.27 4.31
N GLY A 216 3.86 -4.60 3.14
CA GLY A 216 4.03 -3.68 2.02
C GLY A 216 2.70 -3.28 1.40
N ILE A 217 2.53 -1.99 1.11
CA ILE A 217 1.33 -1.45 0.47
C ILE A 217 1.68 -0.90 -0.90
N ASP A 218 2.74 -0.10 -0.99
CA ASP A 218 3.18 0.47 -2.26
C ASP A 218 4.66 0.88 -2.19
N GLN A 219 5.31 0.91 -3.34
CA GLN A 219 6.67 1.41 -3.48
C GLN A 219 6.84 2.11 -4.82
N VAL A 220 7.42 3.31 -4.77
CA VAL A 220 7.84 4.04 -5.96
C VAL A 220 9.30 4.43 -5.83
N GLU A 221 9.98 4.48 -6.95
CA GLU A 221 11.26 5.16 -7.09
C GLU A 221 11.05 6.51 -7.74
N PHE A 222 11.92 7.46 -7.41
CA PHE A 222 11.86 8.80 -7.96
C PHE A 222 13.25 9.36 -8.23
N ALA A 223 13.32 10.26 -9.21
CA ALA A 223 14.49 11.09 -9.43
C ALA A 223 14.08 12.48 -9.92
N GLY A 224 14.63 13.51 -9.29
CA GLY A 224 14.27 14.90 -9.56
C GLY A 224 15.32 15.88 -9.07
N GLN A 225 15.14 17.13 -9.43
CA GLN A 225 15.91 18.26 -8.92
C GLN A 225 14.94 19.42 -8.71
N VAL A 226 15.18 20.22 -7.68
CA VAL A 226 14.39 21.43 -7.41
C VAL A 226 14.23 22.29 -8.68
N GLY A 227 13.01 22.73 -8.96
CA GLY A 227 12.68 23.55 -10.11
C GLY A 227 12.62 22.80 -11.44
N THR A 228 12.76 21.47 -11.42
CA THR A 228 12.60 20.58 -12.56
C THR A 228 11.53 19.54 -12.28
N GLU A 229 11.02 18.91 -13.34
CA GLU A 229 10.07 17.81 -13.21
C GLU A 229 10.71 16.62 -12.47
N THR A 230 10.03 16.11 -11.44
CA THR A 230 10.43 14.86 -10.77
C THR A 230 9.82 13.69 -11.52
N ARG A 231 10.64 12.72 -11.87
CA ARG A 231 10.18 11.47 -12.48
C ARG A 231 9.91 10.45 -11.40
N VAL A 232 8.76 9.80 -11.48
CA VAL A 232 8.32 8.76 -10.53
C VAL A 232 7.96 7.51 -11.32
N TRP A 233 8.35 6.35 -10.85
CA TRP A 233 7.97 5.07 -11.43
C TRP A 233 7.68 4.03 -10.35
N ASN A 234 6.72 3.16 -10.63
CA ASN A 234 6.33 2.10 -9.73
C ASN A 234 7.46 1.07 -9.62
N ALA A 235 7.74 0.63 -8.39
CA ALA A 235 8.65 -0.45 -8.10
C ALA A 235 7.88 -1.57 -7.39
N SER A 236 8.37 -2.82 -7.52
CA SER A 236 7.84 -3.89 -6.68
C SER A 236 8.25 -3.62 -5.24
N TYR A 237 7.33 -3.86 -4.29
CA TYR A 237 7.65 -3.67 -2.89
C TYR A 237 8.73 -4.66 -2.45
N GLU A 238 9.81 -4.13 -1.89
CA GLU A 238 10.90 -4.94 -1.33
C GLU A 238 10.98 -4.72 0.20
N PRO A 239 10.89 -5.79 1.01
CA PRO A 239 11.05 -5.66 2.45
C PRO A 239 12.50 -5.30 2.77
N VAL A 240 12.68 -4.33 3.66
CA VAL A 240 14.03 -3.86 4.02
C VAL A 240 14.26 -3.82 5.51
N ARG A 241 15.54 -3.95 5.88
CA ARG A 241 15.97 -3.74 7.25
C ARG A 241 15.97 -2.26 7.58
N PRO A 242 15.23 -1.83 8.61
CA PRO A 242 15.16 -0.43 8.99
C PRO A 242 16.51 0.09 9.46
N THR A 243 16.68 1.41 9.33
CA THR A 243 17.91 2.17 9.54
C THR A 243 18.44 2.13 10.98
N TRP A 244 17.61 1.74 11.95
CA TRP A 244 18.03 1.51 13.35
C TRP A 244 18.52 0.09 13.66
N MET A 245 18.51 -0.84 12.69
CA MET A 245 19.02 -2.20 12.87
C MET A 245 20.48 -2.32 12.41
N GLN A 246 21.25 -3.22 13.03
CA GLN A 246 22.59 -3.57 12.54
C GLN A 246 22.47 -4.22 11.13
N ASN A 247 23.34 -3.79 10.21
CA ASN A 247 23.25 -4.12 8.77
C ASN A 247 21.90 -3.68 8.18
N ASN A 248 21.57 -2.40 8.32
CA ASN A 248 20.42 -1.78 7.69
C ASN A 248 20.55 -1.79 6.17
N TYR A 249 19.41 -1.66 5.51
CA TYR A 249 19.37 -1.44 4.08
C TYR A 249 19.98 -0.06 3.78
N GLU A 250 20.85 -0.03 2.77
CA GLU A 250 21.37 1.19 2.16
C GLU A 250 20.75 1.31 0.77
N TYR A 251 20.21 2.48 0.46
CA TYR A 251 19.72 2.73 -0.89
C TYR A 251 20.90 2.91 -1.85
N HIS A 252 20.91 2.13 -2.92
CA HIS A 252 21.82 2.29 -4.02
C HIS A 252 21.03 2.37 -5.32
N ASN A 253 21.34 3.37 -6.15
CA ASN A 253 20.72 3.52 -7.45
C ASN A 253 21.75 3.25 -8.54
N ASP A 254 21.64 2.12 -9.23
CA ASP A 254 22.54 1.73 -10.32
C ASP A 254 22.39 2.62 -11.57
N SER A 255 21.24 3.27 -11.74
CA SER A 255 20.91 4.16 -12.86
C SER A 255 21.32 5.61 -12.62
N TYR A 256 21.65 5.95 -11.37
CA TYR A 256 22.17 7.23 -10.95
C TYR A 256 23.64 7.05 -10.60
N ALA A 257 24.55 7.37 -11.53
CA ALA A 257 25.96 7.46 -11.19
C ALA A 257 26.23 8.86 -10.63
N PRO A 258 26.55 9.01 -9.32
CA PRO A 258 27.18 10.22 -8.85
C PRO A 258 28.43 10.46 -9.70
N GLY A 259 28.75 11.73 -10.00
CA GLY A 259 29.94 12.05 -10.79
C GLY A 259 31.19 11.35 -10.21
N PRO A 260 32.18 10.98 -11.03
CA PRO A 260 33.34 10.21 -10.59
C PRO A 260 34.10 10.87 -9.42
N ALA A 261 34.02 12.20 -9.31
CA ALA A 261 34.58 12.97 -8.21
C ALA A 261 33.88 12.74 -6.87
N THR A 262 32.55 12.68 -6.86
CA THR A 262 31.71 12.44 -5.66
C THR A 262 31.87 11.01 -5.17
N LYS A 263 32.00 10.05 -6.11
CA LYS A 263 32.23 8.63 -5.82
C LYS A 263 33.61 8.37 -5.20
N LEU A 264 34.64 9.13 -5.62
CA LEU A 264 35.99 9.01 -5.07
C LEU A 264 36.22 9.84 -3.80
N SER A 265 35.43 10.88 -3.55
CA SER A 265 35.52 11.69 -2.33
C SER A 265 34.68 11.13 -1.17
N GLY A 266 33.84 10.12 -1.41
CA GLY A 266 32.92 9.59 -0.40
C GLY A 266 31.90 10.63 0.08
N GLY A 267 31.53 11.59 -0.77
CA GLY A 267 30.64 12.70 -0.40
C GLY A 267 31.31 13.83 0.39
N HIS A 268 32.62 13.80 0.63
CA HIS A 268 33.31 14.92 1.28
C HIS A 268 33.70 16.02 0.27
N GLU A 269 33.27 17.24 0.55
CA GLU A 269 33.64 18.46 -0.19
C GLU A 269 34.31 19.48 0.74
N LEU A 270 35.28 20.22 0.21
CA LEU A 270 35.89 21.38 0.87
C LEU A 270 35.68 22.59 -0.04
N ALA A 271 34.90 23.57 0.44
CA ALA A 271 34.57 24.80 -0.27
C ALA A 271 33.93 24.57 -1.67
N GLY A 272 33.05 23.57 -1.80
CA GLY A 272 32.35 23.23 -3.06
C GLY A 272 33.23 22.52 -4.09
N VAL A 273 34.41 22.04 -3.68
CA VAL A 273 35.29 21.22 -4.51
C VAL A 273 35.44 19.84 -3.85
N PRO A 274 35.14 18.74 -4.57
CA PRO A 274 35.38 17.39 -4.09
C PRO A 274 36.85 17.21 -3.67
N VAL A 275 37.09 16.66 -2.47
CA VAL A 275 38.43 16.55 -1.85
C VAL A 275 39.45 15.84 -2.75
N VAL A 276 38.99 14.96 -3.65
CA VAL A 276 39.86 14.30 -4.64
C VAL A 276 40.58 15.27 -5.55
N TYR A 277 39.96 16.40 -5.94
CA TYR A 277 40.63 17.38 -6.78
C TYR A 277 41.72 18.14 -6.04
N LEU A 278 41.59 18.31 -4.72
CA LEU A 278 42.65 18.89 -3.88
C LEU A 278 43.86 17.95 -3.83
N LEU A 279 43.63 16.64 -3.67
CA LEU A 279 44.71 15.63 -3.68
C LEU A 279 45.42 15.56 -5.04
N VAL A 280 44.67 15.56 -6.14
CA VAL A 280 45.25 15.59 -7.50
C VAL A 280 46.04 16.89 -7.73
N GLY A 281 45.51 18.03 -7.28
CA GLY A 281 46.19 19.32 -7.37
C GLY A 281 47.51 19.36 -6.60
N VAL A 282 47.55 18.82 -5.38
CA VAL A 282 48.79 18.73 -4.57
C VAL A 282 49.82 17.80 -5.23
N LEU A 283 49.39 16.65 -5.77
CA LEU A 283 50.28 15.72 -6.46
C LEU A 283 50.86 16.34 -7.75
N PHE A 284 50.05 17.04 -8.54
CA PHE A 284 50.53 17.76 -9.72
C PHE A 284 51.48 18.91 -9.35
N GLY A 285 51.17 19.66 -8.28
CA GLY A 285 52.03 20.72 -7.77
C GLY A 285 53.39 20.19 -7.32
N LEU A 286 53.42 19.08 -6.57
CA LEU A 286 54.65 18.42 -6.15
C LEU A 286 55.46 17.87 -7.34
N PHE A 287 54.79 17.31 -8.36
CA PHE A 287 55.45 16.78 -9.55
C PHE A 287 56.07 17.90 -10.40
N ALA A 288 55.36 19.02 -10.57
CA ALA A 288 55.87 20.20 -11.26
C ALA A 288 57.07 20.83 -10.53
N PHE A 289 56.99 20.92 -9.19
CA PHE A 289 58.09 21.46 -8.37
C PHE A 289 59.34 20.59 -8.42
N ARG A 290 59.17 19.26 -8.55
CA ARG A 290 60.29 18.31 -8.66
C ARG A 290 60.96 18.31 -10.03
N LYS A 291 60.27 18.78 -11.08
CA LYS A 291 60.81 18.89 -12.45
C LYS A 291 61.51 20.23 -12.69
N LEU A 292 61.27 21.22 -11.84
CA LEU A 292 61.87 22.56 -11.87
C LEU A 292 63.10 22.72 -10.97
N ARG A 293 63.56 21.63 -10.34
CA ARG A 293 64.75 21.58 -9.48
C ARG A 293 65.75 20.58 -10.05
#